data_AF-Q39GW0-F1
#
_entry.id   AF-Q39GW0-F1
#
_cell.length_a   1.000
_cell.length_b   1.000
_cell.length_c   1.000
_cell.angle_alpha   90.00
_cell.angle_beta   90.00
_cell.angle_gamma   90.00
#
_symmetry.space_group_name_H-M   'P 1'
#
loop_
_entity.id
_entity.type
_entity.pdbx_description
1 polymer ?
#
loop_
_entity_poly.entity_id
_entity_poly.type
_entity_poly.pdbx_seq_one_letter_code
_entity_poly.pdbx_strand_id
1 'polypeptide(L)'
;MEDNGTGRANLSAERKLRNVTPSGYSHTISHRRSVDENRRRSDDILSLPTLAVRQSRAVPPGLLVAKRQSVQSAMYGKLRLRIDAARTLYRREIMYVLIYIAAVAVANLMVAHFGPAATPIIAFFLIGLDLAIRDRLHLDWRGRALWSRMFALIAAAGVVSYALNPAAKEIALASLVAFGSAALASAIVFQLARRFPILARANGANVAGAAVDSIVFPLIAFGAVFPTIAALQFVAKVAGGALWSWVVFRNTRTVQAGIASNVSDH
;
A
#
# COMPACT_ATOMS: atom_id res chain seq x y z
N MET A 1 30.83 -69.94 -10.82
CA MET A 1 30.56 -68.56 -11.25
C MET A 1 30.40 -67.74 -9.98
N GLU A 2 31.46 -67.37 -9.26
CA GLU A 2 32.56 -66.45 -9.66
C GLU A 2 31.96 -65.13 -10.18
N ASP A 3 32.31 -63.92 -9.76
CA ASP A 3 33.48 -63.41 -9.02
C ASP A 3 33.14 -62.01 -8.46
N ASN A 4 34.00 -61.59 -7.53
CA ASN A 4 34.20 -60.30 -6.87
C ASN A 4 34.49 -59.11 -7.80
N GLY A 5 34.54 -57.91 -7.21
CA GLY A 5 35.45 -56.85 -7.66
C GLY A 5 34.91 -55.43 -7.50
N THR A 6 34.76 -54.90 -6.28
CA THR A 6 35.68 -53.92 -5.64
C THR A 6 36.22 -52.78 -6.52
N GLY A 7 35.95 -51.54 -6.07
CA GLY A 7 36.61 -50.33 -6.57
C GLY A 7 36.45 -49.14 -5.61
N ARG A 8 37.11 -49.21 -4.45
CA ARG A 8 37.39 -48.07 -3.54
C ARG A 8 38.53 -47.22 -4.11
N ALA A 9 38.37 -45.89 -4.11
CA ALA A 9 39.41 -44.86 -4.03
C ALA A 9 38.68 -43.49 -3.97
N ASN A 10 38.93 -42.50 -3.12
CA ASN A 10 39.99 -42.24 -2.17
C ASN A 10 39.45 -41.37 -1.03
N LEU A 11 39.70 -41.82 0.20
CA LEU A 11 39.93 -40.97 1.36
C LEU A 11 41.31 -40.31 1.19
N SER A 12 41.41 -38.98 1.28
CA SER A 12 42.57 -38.27 1.87
C SER A 12 42.52 -36.77 1.57
N ALA A 13 41.95 -35.99 2.48
CA ALA A 13 42.48 -34.66 2.81
C ALA A 13 42.03 -34.32 4.24
N GLU A 14 42.73 -34.96 5.17
CA GLU A 14 42.76 -34.60 6.58
C GLU A 14 43.29 -33.17 6.79
N ARG A 15 42.81 -32.55 7.87
CA ARG A 15 43.50 -31.62 8.78
C ARG A 15 44.17 -30.37 8.21
N LYS A 16 43.58 -29.24 8.59
CA LYS A 16 44.22 -28.18 9.42
C LYS A 16 43.07 -27.37 10.05
N LEU A 17 42.68 -27.60 11.31
CA LEU A 17 43.33 -27.05 12.53
C LEU A 17 44.00 -25.69 12.27
N ARG A 18 43.30 -24.60 12.59
CA ARG A 18 43.62 -23.70 13.72
C ARG A 18 43.04 -22.29 13.51
N ASN A 19 42.47 -21.80 14.61
CA ASN A 19 42.67 -20.47 15.18
C ASN A 19 42.67 -19.26 14.24
N VAL A 20 41.61 -18.45 14.31
CA VAL A 20 41.77 -17.02 14.64
C VAL A 20 40.62 -16.61 15.58
N THR A 21 41.05 -16.04 16.69
CA THR A 21 40.34 -15.53 17.87
C THR A 21 39.53 -14.25 17.62
N PRO A 22 38.72 -13.85 18.61
CA PRO A 22 37.93 -12.63 18.58
C PRO A 22 38.80 -11.41 18.90
N SER A 23 38.68 -10.33 18.11
CA SER A 23 39.00 -8.97 18.56
C SER A 23 37.67 -8.24 18.76
N GLY A 24 37.31 -7.73 19.94
CA GLY A 24 38.18 -6.98 20.82
C GLY A 24 37.91 -5.50 20.61
N TYR A 25 36.82 -5.01 21.20
CA TYR A 25 36.71 -3.60 21.58
C TYR A 25 36.19 -3.56 23.02
N SER A 26 37.16 -3.55 23.92
CA SER A 26 36.97 -3.11 25.29
C SER A 26 37.95 -1.96 25.47
N HIS A 27 37.42 -0.75 25.60
CA HIS A 27 38.06 0.32 26.37
C HIS A 27 37.00 1.01 27.22
N THR A 28 37.02 0.54 28.45
CA THR A 28 36.69 1.13 29.72
C THR A 28 37.00 2.63 29.87
N ILE A 29 36.13 3.26 30.67
CA ILE A 29 36.39 4.31 31.68
C ILE A 29 36.71 5.71 31.13
N SER A 30 35.83 6.68 31.42
CA SER A 30 36.08 7.61 32.54
C SER A 30 34.97 8.65 32.69
N HIS A 31 34.42 8.74 33.90
CA HIS A 31 34.24 9.98 34.65
C HIS A 31 33.83 11.27 33.92
N ARG A 32 32.62 11.76 34.23
CA ARG A 32 32.33 13.06 34.90
C ARG A 32 30.85 13.41 34.63
N ARG A 33 30.01 13.43 35.66
CA ARG A 33 29.68 14.67 36.40
C ARG A 33 29.53 15.87 35.47
N SER A 34 28.30 16.20 35.09
CA SER A 34 27.92 17.57 34.74
C SER A 34 26.50 17.93 35.21
N VAL A 35 26.09 17.38 36.35
CA VAL A 35 24.85 17.80 37.04
C VAL A 35 25.14 18.89 38.09
N ASP A 36 26.39 19.33 38.25
CA ASP A 36 26.78 20.32 39.27
C ASP A 36 27.26 21.68 38.72
N GLU A 37 27.13 21.95 37.42
CA GLU A 37 27.60 23.22 36.84
C GLU A 37 26.56 24.36 36.91
N ASN A 38 25.43 24.12 37.59
CA ASN A 38 24.39 25.13 37.78
C ASN A 38 24.37 25.73 39.19
N ARG A 39 25.40 25.47 40.02
CA ARG A 39 25.43 25.90 41.44
C ARG A 39 26.71 26.62 41.89
N ARG A 40 27.62 26.97 40.98
CA ARG A 40 28.82 27.78 41.26
C ARG A 40 28.96 28.96 40.30
N ARG A 41 27.90 29.77 40.20
CA ARG A 41 27.96 31.07 39.52
C ARG A 41 27.14 32.12 40.26
N SER A 42 27.15 32.03 41.59
CA SER A 42 26.43 32.96 42.48
C SER A 42 27.35 33.95 43.20
N ASP A 43 28.67 33.72 43.22
CA ASP A 43 29.59 34.56 43.97
C ASP A 43 30.75 34.97 43.06
N ASP A 44 30.50 35.99 42.24
CA ASP A 44 31.48 37.05 41.95
C ASP A 44 30.86 38.07 41.01
N ILE A 45 31.26 39.33 41.22
CA ILE A 45 30.92 40.54 40.45
C ILE A 45 29.70 41.30 41.01
N LEU A 46 29.84 41.69 42.28
CA LEU A 46 29.58 43.07 42.71
C LEU A 46 30.67 43.97 42.09
N SER A 47 30.40 44.55 40.92
CA SER A 47 31.05 45.80 40.49
C SER A 47 30.19 46.55 39.46
N LEU A 48 29.66 47.68 39.96
CA LEU A 48 29.34 48.95 39.30
C LEU A 48 28.58 48.98 37.94
N PRO A 49 27.54 49.83 37.85
CA PRO A 49 26.66 49.90 36.69
C PRO A 49 27.34 50.73 35.59
N THR A 50 27.97 50.07 34.63
CA THR A 50 28.29 50.74 33.37
C THR A 50 27.04 50.67 32.51
N LEU A 51 26.24 51.73 32.56
CA LEU A 51 25.11 52.02 31.66
C LEU A 51 25.63 52.11 30.21
N ALA A 52 25.97 50.97 29.61
CA ALA A 52 25.95 50.83 28.18
C ALA A 52 24.47 50.80 27.80
N VAL A 53 23.92 51.99 27.53
CA VAL A 53 22.69 52.18 26.78
C VAL A 53 22.88 51.42 25.47
N ARG A 54 22.48 50.15 25.47
CA ARG A 54 22.35 49.33 24.26
C ARG A 54 21.24 50.02 23.49
N GLN A 55 21.62 50.95 22.61
CA GLN A 55 20.74 51.50 21.60
C GLN A 55 20.06 50.30 20.96
N SER A 56 18.79 50.11 21.29
CA SER A 56 17.88 49.28 20.53
C SER A 56 17.95 49.86 19.13
N ARG A 57 18.79 49.28 18.25
CA ARG A 57 18.76 49.56 16.82
C ARG A 57 17.32 49.24 16.43
N ALA A 58 16.52 50.28 16.31
CA ALA A 58 15.15 50.19 15.88
C ALA A 58 15.20 49.48 14.54
N VAL A 59 14.71 48.24 14.51
CA VAL A 59 14.62 47.49 13.26
C VAL A 59 13.75 48.37 12.36
N PRO A 60 14.27 48.82 11.21
CA PRO A 60 13.55 49.78 10.38
C PRO A 60 12.17 49.19 10.06
N PRO A 61 11.08 49.95 10.23
CA PRO A 61 9.72 49.43 10.14
C PRO A 61 9.46 48.68 8.82
N GLY A 62 10.11 49.07 7.72
CA GLY A 62 10.05 48.38 6.43
C GLY A 62 10.60 46.94 6.44
N LEU A 63 11.62 46.62 7.26
CA LEU A 63 12.23 45.30 7.31
C LEU A 63 11.32 44.28 8.04
N LEU A 64 10.60 44.72 9.07
CA LEU A 64 9.61 43.90 9.77
C LEU A 64 8.38 43.63 8.89
N VAL A 65 7.96 44.61 8.10
CA VAL A 65 6.88 44.47 7.12
C VAL A 65 7.27 43.53 5.99
N ALA A 66 8.46 43.70 5.40
CA ALA A 66 8.97 42.82 4.34
C ALA A 66 9.14 41.36 4.83
N LYS A 67 9.66 41.17 6.04
CA LYS A 67 9.80 39.83 6.64
C LYS A 67 8.44 39.19 6.90
N ARG A 68 7.44 39.93 7.41
CA ARG A 68 6.07 39.43 7.59
C ARG A 68 5.41 39.05 6.26
N GLN A 69 5.55 39.88 5.22
CA GLN A 69 5.01 39.60 3.88
C GLN A 69 5.66 38.35 3.25
N SER A 70 6.97 38.16 3.42
CA SER A 70 7.68 36.97 2.91
C SER A 70 7.19 35.67 3.60
N VAL A 71 6.97 35.71 4.92
CA VAL A 71 6.49 34.56 5.70
C VAL A 71 5.04 34.24 5.38
N GLN A 72 4.18 35.26 5.22
CA GLN A 72 2.80 35.07 4.77
C GLN A 72 2.75 34.48 3.36
N SER A 73 3.52 35.02 2.40
CA SER A 73 3.59 34.49 1.04
C SER A 73 4.04 33.02 1.00
N ALA A 74 5.06 32.67 1.78
CA ALA A 74 5.53 31.28 1.91
C ALA A 74 4.48 30.35 2.57
N MET A 75 3.76 30.85 3.57
CA MET A 75 2.67 30.10 4.23
C MET A 75 1.49 29.88 3.28
N TYR A 76 1.08 30.91 2.53
CA TYR A 76 0.03 30.82 1.52
C TYR A 76 0.42 29.88 0.37
N GLY A 77 1.69 29.90 -0.06
CA GLY A 77 2.22 28.98 -1.06
C GLY A 77 2.15 27.52 -0.59
N LYS A 78 2.60 27.22 0.64
CA LYS A 78 2.50 25.88 1.24
C LYS A 78 1.06 25.42 1.39
N LEU A 79 0.14 26.31 1.77
CA LEU A 79 -1.27 25.99 1.93
C LEU A 79 -1.92 25.66 0.57
N ARG A 80 -1.65 26.45 -0.47
CA ARG A 80 -2.12 26.18 -1.84
C ARG A 80 -1.64 24.83 -2.36
N LEU A 81 -0.34 24.53 -2.22
CA LEU A 81 0.22 23.23 -2.59
C LEU A 81 -0.48 22.06 -1.88
N ARG A 82 -0.81 22.20 -0.59
CA ARG A 82 -1.55 21.18 0.16
C ARG A 82 -2.98 21.01 -0.36
N ILE A 83 -3.66 22.10 -0.68
CA ILE A 83 -5.02 22.08 -1.22
C ILE A 83 -5.04 21.42 -2.61
N ASP A 84 -4.11 21.77 -3.48
CA ASP A 84 -4.02 21.22 -4.83
C ASP A 84 -3.64 19.73 -4.82
N ALA A 85 -2.74 19.34 -3.91
CA ALA A 85 -2.42 17.93 -3.67
C ALA A 85 -3.66 17.15 -3.16
N ALA A 86 -4.39 17.70 -2.19
CA ALA A 86 -5.60 17.08 -1.65
C ALA A 86 -6.69 16.94 -2.73
N ARG A 87 -6.88 17.97 -3.55
CA ARG A 87 -7.85 17.95 -4.67
C ARG A 87 -7.49 16.90 -5.71
N THR A 88 -6.20 16.76 -6.02
CA THR A 88 -5.71 15.76 -6.98
C THR A 88 -5.90 14.34 -6.48
N LEU A 89 -5.61 14.09 -5.19
CA LEU A 89 -5.85 12.79 -4.55
C LEU A 89 -7.34 12.43 -4.55
N TYR A 90 -8.20 13.38 -4.16
CA TYR A 90 -9.64 13.18 -4.13
C TYR A 90 -10.22 12.89 -5.53
N ARG A 91 -9.79 13.63 -6.55
CA ARG A 91 -10.19 13.39 -7.94
C ARG A 91 -9.82 11.97 -8.41
N ARG A 92 -8.63 11.51 -8.04
CA ARG A 92 -8.16 10.16 -8.39
C ARG A 92 -8.98 9.07 -7.69
N GLU A 93 -9.33 9.26 -6.41
CA GLU A 93 -10.21 8.36 -5.67
C GLU A 93 -11.58 8.23 -6.34
N ILE A 94 -12.22 9.35 -6.69
CA ILE A 94 -13.52 9.35 -7.39
C ILE A 94 -13.43 8.58 -8.71
N MET A 95 -12.38 8.85 -9.50
CA MET A 95 -12.19 8.16 -10.77
C MET A 95 -12.10 6.65 -10.59
N TYR A 96 -11.36 6.17 -9.58
CA TYR A 96 -11.27 4.75 -9.28
C TYR A 96 -12.60 4.15 -8.83
N VAL A 97 -13.37 4.86 -8.00
CA VAL A 97 -14.72 4.44 -7.59
C VAL A 97 -15.65 4.28 -8.79
N LEU A 98 -15.64 5.24 -9.72
CA LEU A 98 -16.48 5.19 -10.92
C LEU A 98 -16.09 4.04 -11.85
N ILE A 99 -14.79 3.85 -12.10
CA ILE A 99 -14.30 2.74 -12.93
C ILE A 99 -14.63 1.40 -12.29
N TYR A 100 -14.50 1.29 -10.96
CA TYR A 100 -14.87 0.08 -10.21
C TYR A 100 -16.34 -0.29 -10.41
N ILE A 101 -17.24 0.67 -10.15
CA ILE A 101 -18.69 0.45 -10.28
C ILE A 101 -19.05 0.06 -11.72
N ALA A 102 -18.49 0.77 -12.70
CA ALA A 102 -18.72 0.47 -14.11
C ALA A 102 -18.20 -0.92 -14.50
N ALA A 103 -16.99 -1.30 -14.07
CA ALA A 103 -16.40 -2.60 -14.38
C ALA A 103 -17.25 -3.76 -13.82
N VAL A 104 -17.70 -3.65 -12.56
CA VAL A 104 -18.58 -4.64 -11.93
C VAL A 104 -19.94 -4.71 -12.64
N ALA A 105 -20.55 -3.56 -12.93
CA ALA A 105 -21.84 -3.52 -13.61
C ALA A 105 -21.77 -4.14 -15.02
N VAL A 106 -20.74 -3.78 -15.81
CA VAL A 106 -20.51 -4.36 -17.13
C VAL A 106 -20.23 -5.85 -17.03
N ALA A 107 -19.44 -6.30 -16.05
CA ALA A 107 -19.18 -7.72 -15.85
C ALA A 107 -20.47 -8.49 -15.58
N ASN A 108 -21.32 -7.99 -14.67
CA ASN A 108 -22.60 -8.61 -14.35
C ASN A 108 -23.54 -8.68 -15.57
N LEU A 109 -23.61 -7.60 -16.37
CA LEU A 109 -24.41 -7.58 -17.61
C LEU A 109 -23.87 -8.56 -18.65
N MET A 110 -22.55 -8.63 -18.84
CA MET A 110 -21.94 -9.56 -19.78
C MET A 110 -22.15 -11.01 -19.36
N VAL A 111 -22.02 -11.33 -18.07
CA VAL A 111 -22.31 -12.69 -17.58
C VAL A 111 -23.79 -13.03 -17.74
N ALA A 112 -24.69 -12.10 -17.46
CA ALA A 112 -26.13 -12.31 -17.65
C ALA A 112 -26.48 -12.57 -19.14
N HIS A 113 -25.78 -11.94 -20.07
CA HIS A 113 -26.05 -12.08 -21.50
C HIS A 113 -25.36 -13.30 -22.14
N PHE A 114 -24.10 -13.56 -21.82
CA PHE A 114 -23.29 -14.61 -22.46
C PHE A 114 -23.17 -15.90 -21.63
N GLY A 115 -23.60 -15.89 -20.37
CA GLY A 115 -23.59 -17.04 -19.48
C GLY A 115 -22.18 -17.43 -18.96
N PRO A 116 -22.06 -18.64 -18.37
CA PRO A 116 -20.85 -19.09 -17.69
C PRO A 116 -19.59 -19.15 -18.57
N ALA A 117 -19.73 -19.44 -19.87
CA ALA A 117 -18.59 -19.64 -20.77
C ALA A 117 -17.77 -18.36 -21.01
N ALA A 118 -18.39 -17.17 -20.94
CA ALA A 118 -17.70 -15.90 -21.08
C ALA A 118 -16.95 -15.48 -19.80
N THR A 119 -17.24 -16.12 -18.66
CA THR A 119 -16.74 -15.70 -17.36
C THR A 119 -15.22 -15.70 -17.22
N PRO A 120 -14.40 -16.58 -17.88
CA PRO A 120 -12.95 -16.48 -17.80
C PRO A 120 -12.38 -15.23 -18.48
N ILE A 121 -12.96 -14.81 -19.60
CA ILE A 121 -12.53 -13.60 -20.32
C ILE A 121 -12.89 -12.35 -19.50
N ILE A 122 -14.13 -12.31 -18.99
CA ILE A 122 -14.62 -11.25 -18.10
C ILE A 122 -13.78 -11.20 -16.82
N ALA A 123 -13.43 -12.35 -16.27
CA ALA A 123 -12.56 -12.51 -15.10
C ALA A 123 -11.19 -11.87 -15.29
N PHE A 124 -10.57 -12.07 -16.46
CA PHE A 124 -9.26 -11.48 -16.75
C PHE A 124 -9.32 -9.95 -16.80
N PHE A 125 -10.24 -9.41 -17.61
CA PHE A 125 -10.26 -7.97 -17.86
C PHE A 125 -10.95 -7.18 -16.77
N LEU A 126 -12.20 -7.51 -16.44
CA LEU A 126 -13.04 -6.70 -15.56
C LEU A 126 -12.83 -7.05 -14.10
N ILE A 127 -12.78 -8.34 -13.76
CA ILE A 127 -12.58 -8.75 -12.37
C ILE A 127 -11.10 -8.55 -11.95
N GLY A 128 -10.14 -8.78 -12.85
CA GLY A 128 -8.75 -8.41 -12.60
C GLY A 128 -8.58 -6.90 -12.33
N LEU A 129 -9.30 -6.05 -13.07
CA LEU A 129 -9.30 -4.60 -12.86
C LEU A 129 -9.95 -4.21 -11.52
N ASP A 130 -11.07 -4.85 -11.17
CA ASP A 130 -11.74 -4.71 -9.86
C ASP A 130 -10.75 -4.95 -8.70
N LEU A 131 -10.03 -6.08 -8.74
CA LEU A 131 -9.05 -6.44 -7.72
C LEU A 131 -7.97 -5.36 -7.54
N ALA A 132 -7.39 -4.90 -8.66
CA ALA A 132 -6.34 -3.88 -8.64
C ALA A 132 -6.84 -2.52 -8.11
N ILE A 133 -8.03 -2.09 -8.54
CA ILE A 133 -8.62 -0.84 -8.06
C ILE A 133 -9.00 -0.95 -6.59
N ARG A 134 -9.56 -2.09 -6.17
CA ARG A 134 -9.91 -2.35 -4.77
C ARG A 134 -8.70 -2.27 -3.86
N ASP A 135 -7.58 -2.88 -4.24
CA ASP A 135 -6.32 -2.78 -3.50
C ASP A 135 -5.85 -1.33 -3.38
N ARG A 136 -5.98 -0.55 -4.47
CA ARG A 136 -5.61 0.85 -4.46
C ARG A 136 -6.48 1.68 -3.53
N LEU A 137 -7.80 1.52 -3.62
CA LEU A 137 -8.77 2.18 -2.75
C LEU A 137 -8.61 1.74 -1.30
N HIS A 138 -8.27 0.47 -1.05
CA HIS A 138 -8.02 -0.06 0.29
C HIS A 138 -6.81 0.60 0.95
N LEU A 139 -5.76 0.89 0.17
CA LEU A 139 -4.62 1.68 0.63
C LEU A 139 -4.99 3.15 0.82
N ASP A 140 -5.67 3.76 -0.14
CA ASP A 140 -6.04 5.18 -0.07
C ASP A 140 -6.99 5.44 1.12
N TRP A 141 -7.99 4.58 1.38
CA TRP A 141 -8.96 4.74 2.46
C TRP A 141 -8.52 4.21 3.82
N ARG A 142 -7.27 3.76 3.95
CA ARG A 142 -6.74 3.28 5.24
C ARG A 142 -6.87 4.38 6.30
N GLY A 143 -7.49 4.03 7.44
CA GLY A 143 -7.77 4.99 8.52
C GLY A 143 -9.00 5.89 8.31
N ARG A 144 -9.68 5.81 7.16
CA ARG A 144 -10.87 6.62 6.81
C ARG A 144 -12.13 5.76 6.68
N ALA A 145 -12.53 5.07 7.76
CA ALA A 145 -13.68 4.15 7.77
C ALA A 145 -13.63 3.11 6.62
N LEU A 146 -12.47 2.48 6.47
CA LEU A 146 -12.14 1.58 5.36
C LEU A 146 -13.22 0.53 5.09
N TRP A 147 -13.68 -0.15 6.14
CA TRP A 147 -14.67 -1.23 6.05
C TRP A 147 -16.01 -0.76 5.50
N SER A 148 -16.54 0.36 6.01
CA SER A 148 -17.82 0.87 5.55
C SER A 148 -17.75 1.38 4.10
N ARG A 149 -16.65 2.02 3.71
CA ARG A 149 -16.46 2.49 2.33
C ARG A 149 -16.30 1.34 1.33
N MET A 150 -15.55 0.30 1.68
CA MET A 150 -15.40 -0.89 0.82
C MET A 150 -16.74 -1.62 0.66
N PHE A 151 -17.49 -1.81 1.76
CA PHE A 151 -18.81 -2.42 1.70
C PHE A 151 -19.79 -1.57 0.88
N ALA A 152 -19.83 -0.26 1.10
CA ALA A 152 -20.68 0.66 0.36
C ALA A 152 -20.34 0.67 -1.14
N LEU A 153 -19.06 0.54 -1.50
CA LEU A 153 -18.62 0.46 -2.89
C LEU A 153 -19.15 -0.81 -3.59
N ILE A 154 -18.99 -1.97 -2.94
CA ILE A 154 -19.49 -3.27 -3.46
C ILE A 154 -21.02 -3.25 -3.55
N ALA A 155 -21.69 -2.75 -2.51
CA ALA A 155 -23.14 -2.62 -2.48
C ALA A 155 -23.67 -1.68 -3.57
N ALA A 156 -23.04 -0.51 -3.76
CA ALA A 156 -23.42 0.43 -4.81
C ALA A 156 -23.25 -0.19 -6.21
N ALA A 157 -22.17 -0.93 -6.45
CA ALA A 157 -21.97 -1.63 -7.71
C ALA A 157 -23.06 -2.70 -7.97
N GLY A 158 -23.45 -3.45 -6.93
CA GLY A 158 -24.57 -4.40 -7.00
C GLY A 158 -25.91 -3.73 -7.30
N VAL A 159 -26.22 -2.61 -6.62
CA VAL A 159 -27.44 -1.83 -6.85
C VAL A 159 -27.48 -1.28 -8.27
N VAL A 160 -26.38 -0.72 -8.78
CA VAL A 160 -26.29 -0.23 -10.16
C VAL A 160 -26.49 -1.37 -11.15
N SER A 161 -25.89 -2.53 -10.91
CA SER A 161 -26.07 -3.72 -11.77
C SER A 161 -27.55 -4.13 -11.86
N TYR A 162 -28.23 -4.19 -10.70
CA TYR A 162 -29.66 -4.52 -10.64
C TYR A 162 -30.54 -3.45 -11.30
N ALA A 163 -30.23 -2.17 -11.09
CA ALA A 163 -30.98 -1.07 -11.69
C ALA A 163 -30.86 -1.05 -13.23
N LEU A 164 -29.69 -1.39 -13.77
CA LEU A 164 -29.46 -1.46 -15.21
C LEU A 164 -30.13 -2.69 -15.86
N ASN A 165 -30.21 -3.81 -15.15
CA ASN A 165 -30.91 -4.99 -15.63
C ASN A 165 -31.56 -5.77 -14.47
N PRO A 166 -32.85 -5.52 -14.20
CA PRO A 166 -33.59 -6.24 -13.15
C PRO A 166 -33.66 -7.76 -13.39
N ALA A 167 -33.56 -8.21 -14.64
CA ALA A 167 -33.52 -9.65 -14.97
C ALA A 167 -32.22 -10.32 -14.51
N ALA A 168 -31.15 -9.54 -14.27
CA ALA A 168 -29.87 -10.03 -13.76
C ALA A 168 -29.82 -10.10 -12.22
N LYS A 169 -30.96 -10.11 -11.52
CA LYS A 169 -31.03 -10.10 -10.04
C LYS A 169 -30.19 -11.19 -9.37
N GLU A 170 -30.18 -12.40 -9.95
CA GLU A 170 -29.43 -13.55 -9.41
C GLU A 170 -27.93 -13.32 -9.56
N ILE A 171 -27.49 -12.83 -10.72
CA ILE A 171 -26.09 -12.47 -10.98
C ILE A 171 -25.64 -11.32 -10.07
N ALA A 172 -26.48 -10.30 -9.88
CA ALA A 172 -26.19 -9.16 -9.01
C ALA A 172 -26.05 -9.59 -7.54
N LEU A 173 -26.93 -10.47 -7.05
CA LEU A 173 -26.83 -11.03 -5.70
C LEU A 173 -25.58 -11.93 -5.55
N ALA A 174 -25.33 -12.81 -6.53
CA ALA A 174 -24.14 -13.65 -6.55
C ALA A 174 -22.86 -12.82 -6.52
N SER A 175 -22.81 -11.75 -7.31
CA SER A 175 -21.70 -10.79 -7.37
C SER A 175 -21.51 -10.08 -6.02
N LEU A 176 -22.60 -9.62 -5.38
CA LEU A 176 -22.53 -8.96 -4.07
C LEU A 176 -21.92 -9.89 -3.01
N VAL A 177 -22.41 -11.12 -2.93
CA VAL A 177 -21.94 -12.12 -1.95
C VAL A 177 -20.50 -12.53 -2.26
N ALA A 178 -20.19 -12.84 -3.52
CA ALA A 178 -18.86 -13.27 -3.93
C ALA A 178 -17.81 -12.18 -3.72
N PHE A 179 -18.08 -10.93 -4.12
CA PHE A 179 -17.18 -9.82 -3.87
C PHE A 179 -17.03 -9.49 -2.39
N GLY A 180 -18.10 -9.57 -1.60
CA GLY A 180 -18.05 -9.40 -0.15
C GLY A 180 -17.15 -10.45 0.51
N SER A 181 -17.36 -11.73 0.21
CA SER A 181 -16.53 -12.84 0.72
C SER A 181 -15.09 -12.76 0.23
N ALA A 182 -14.87 -12.41 -1.04
CA ALA A 182 -13.54 -12.24 -1.61
C ALA A 182 -12.80 -11.05 -0.99
N ALA A 183 -13.48 -9.95 -0.70
CA ALA A 183 -12.90 -8.79 -0.02
C ALA A 183 -12.47 -9.14 1.41
N LEU A 184 -13.29 -9.91 2.14
CA LEU A 184 -12.94 -10.43 3.46
C LEU A 184 -11.70 -11.31 3.42
N ALA A 185 -11.67 -12.31 2.52
CA ALA A 185 -10.53 -13.20 2.36
C ALA A 185 -9.24 -12.45 1.98
N SER A 186 -9.36 -11.50 1.05
CA SER A 186 -8.26 -10.62 0.64
C SER A 186 -7.77 -9.79 1.82
N ALA A 187 -8.67 -9.19 2.60
CA ALA A 187 -8.30 -8.38 3.76
C ALA A 187 -7.58 -9.19 4.84
N ILE A 188 -7.98 -10.44 5.07
CA ILE A 188 -7.30 -11.36 5.99
C ILE A 188 -5.86 -11.62 5.49
N VAL A 189 -5.70 -12.08 4.24
CA VAL A 189 -4.37 -12.38 3.69
C VAL A 189 -3.49 -11.14 3.63
N PHE A 190 -4.05 -9.99 3.27
CA PHE A 190 -3.35 -8.72 3.26
C PHE A 190 -2.84 -8.32 4.64
N GLN A 191 -3.62 -8.58 5.71
CA GLN A 191 -3.19 -8.31 7.09
C GLN A 191 -2.14 -9.30 7.60
N LEU A 192 -2.20 -10.56 7.17
CA LEU A 192 -1.19 -11.58 7.51
C LEU A 192 0.14 -11.32 6.79
N ALA A 193 0.09 -10.82 5.56
CA ALA A 193 1.26 -10.53 4.73
C ALA A 193 1.88 -9.13 4.99
N ARG A 194 1.66 -8.53 6.17
CA ARG A 194 2.19 -7.19 6.53
C ARG A 194 3.72 -7.06 6.47
N ARG A 195 4.45 -8.16 6.62
CA ARG A 195 5.93 -8.22 6.55
C ARG A 195 6.50 -8.13 5.14
N PHE A 196 5.66 -8.28 4.11
CA PHE A 196 6.07 -8.28 2.71
C PHE A 196 5.88 -6.91 2.04
N PRO A 197 6.60 -6.63 0.94
CA PRO A 197 6.39 -5.44 0.13
C PRO A 197 4.94 -5.31 -0.35
N ILE A 198 4.47 -4.08 -0.55
CA ILE A 198 3.05 -3.76 -0.86
C ILE A 198 2.52 -4.55 -2.06
N LEU A 199 3.29 -4.69 -3.16
CA LEU A 199 2.83 -5.45 -4.31
C LEU A 199 2.71 -6.95 -4.05
N ALA A 200 3.66 -7.53 -3.30
CA ALA A 200 3.57 -8.94 -2.91
C ALA A 200 2.36 -9.19 -2.02
N ARG A 201 2.07 -8.25 -1.11
CA ARG A 201 0.90 -8.27 -0.23
C ARG A 201 -0.42 -8.16 -1.01
N ALA A 202 -0.48 -7.25 -1.98
CA ALA A 202 -1.63 -7.04 -2.86
C ALA A 202 -1.89 -8.28 -3.74
N ASN A 203 -0.86 -8.78 -4.45
CA ASN A 203 -1.00 -9.98 -5.29
C ASN A 203 -1.39 -11.22 -4.47
N GLY A 204 -0.80 -11.42 -3.27
CA GLY A 204 -1.19 -12.51 -2.38
C GLY A 204 -2.64 -12.42 -1.91
N ALA A 205 -3.11 -11.22 -1.57
CA ALA A 205 -4.51 -10.97 -1.23
C ALA A 205 -5.44 -11.23 -2.42
N ASN A 206 -5.04 -10.82 -3.64
CA ASN A 206 -5.80 -11.05 -4.86
C ASN A 206 -5.93 -12.53 -5.21
N VAL A 207 -4.91 -13.34 -4.95
CA VAL A 207 -5.00 -14.81 -5.09
C VAL A 207 -6.09 -15.37 -4.17
N ALA A 208 -6.11 -14.97 -2.90
CA ALA A 208 -7.12 -15.43 -1.95
C ALA A 208 -8.53 -14.97 -2.32
N GLY A 209 -8.68 -13.70 -2.70
CA GLY A 209 -9.94 -13.16 -3.19
C GLY A 209 -10.43 -13.88 -4.45
N ALA A 210 -9.55 -14.10 -5.43
CA ALA A 210 -9.86 -14.81 -6.66
C ALA A 210 -10.29 -16.26 -6.42
N ALA A 211 -9.68 -16.95 -5.46
CA ALA A 211 -10.04 -18.32 -5.10
C ALA A 211 -11.47 -18.38 -4.54
N VAL A 212 -11.78 -17.52 -3.56
CA VAL A 212 -13.12 -17.46 -2.95
C VAL A 212 -14.17 -17.06 -3.99
N ASP A 213 -13.90 -16.03 -4.79
CA ASP A 213 -14.83 -15.55 -5.81
C ASP A 213 -15.13 -16.63 -6.87
N SER A 214 -14.11 -17.38 -7.31
CA SER A 214 -14.28 -18.41 -8.36
C SER A 214 -15.06 -19.64 -7.89
N ILE A 215 -15.35 -19.75 -6.59
CA ILE A 215 -16.22 -20.79 -6.03
C ILE A 215 -17.59 -20.20 -5.70
N VAL A 216 -17.62 -19.10 -4.94
CA VAL A 216 -18.85 -18.50 -4.43
C VAL A 216 -19.71 -17.94 -5.57
N PHE A 217 -19.10 -17.27 -6.55
CA PHE A 217 -19.88 -16.67 -7.64
C PHE A 217 -20.58 -17.73 -8.49
N PRO A 218 -19.91 -18.73 -9.09
CA PRO A 218 -20.59 -19.72 -9.94
C PRO A 218 -21.64 -20.52 -9.17
N LEU A 219 -21.35 -20.84 -7.90
CA LEU A 219 -22.26 -21.59 -7.04
C LEU A 219 -23.60 -20.85 -6.85
N ILE A 220 -23.57 -19.54 -6.62
CA ILE A 220 -24.79 -18.75 -6.41
C ILE A 220 -25.42 -18.34 -7.76
N ALA A 221 -24.60 -17.94 -8.73
CA ALA A 221 -25.05 -17.43 -10.03
C ALA A 221 -25.69 -18.51 -10.92
N PHE A 222 -25.19 -19.74 -10.85
CA PHE A 222 -25.60 -20.83 -11.75
C PHE A 222 -26.08 -22.08 -11.00
N GLY A 223 -26.08 -22.06 -9.67
CA GLY A 223 -26.44 -23.21 -8.84
C GLY A 223 -25.39 -24.33 -8.79
N ALA A 224 -24.28 -24.18 -9.52
CA ALA A 224 -23.23 -25.20 -9.60
C ALA A 224 -21.86 -24.60 -9.89
N VAL A 225 -20.81 -25.29 -9.44
CA VAL A 225 -19.43 -24.95 -9.79
C VAL A 225 -18.98 -25.86 -10.92
N PHE A 226 -18.76 -25.29 -12.10
CA PHE A 226 -18.14 -25.99 -13.23
C PHE A 226 -16.62 -25.99 -13.04
N PRO A 227 -15.96 -27.10 -12.67
CA PRO A 227 -14.59 -27.07 -12.17
C PRO A 227 -13.59 -26.45 -13.16
N THR A 228 -13.73 -26.77 -14.44
CA THR A 228 -12.88 -26.21 -15.51
C THR A 228 -13.07 -24.71 -15.67
N ILE A 229 -14.32 -24.23 -15.69
CA ILE A 229 -14.62 -22.79 -15.84
C ILE A 229 -14.13 -22.04 -14.59
N ALA A 230 -14.41 -22.57 -13.40
CA ALA A 230 -13.96 -21.99 -12.13
C ALA A 230 -12.43 -21.91 -12.05
N ALA A 231 -11.71 -22.96 -12.47
CA ALA A 231 -10.26 -22.95 -12.52
C ALA A 231 -9.72 -21.91 -13.53
N LEU A 232 -10.31 -21.83 -14.73
CA LEU A 232 -9.95 -20.83 -15.73
C LEU A 232 -10.23 -19.40 -15.21
N GLN A 233 -11.38 -19.18 -14.56
CA GLN A 233 -11.72 -17.90 -13.94
C GLN A 233 -10.73 -17.52 -12.84
N PHE A 234 -10.32 -18.47 -12.00
CA PHE A 234 -9.33 -18.24 -10.96
C PHE A 234 -8.00 -17.80 -11.57
N VAL A 235 -7.47 -18.57 -12.53
CA VAL A 235 -6.21 -18.23 -13.22
C VAL A 235 -6.32 -16.88 -13.92
N ALA A 236 -7.43 -16.62 -14.60
CA ALA A 236 -7.70 -15.36 -15.27
C ALA A 236 -7.73 -14.17 -14.29
N LYS A 237 -8.39 -14.29 -13.13
CA LYS A 237 -8.43 -13.26 -12.09
C LYS A 237 -7.05 -12.98 -11.51
N VAL A 238 -6.27 -14.03 -11.25
CA VAL A 238 -4.91 -13.88 -10.72
C VAL A 238 -4.01 -13.17 -11.74
N ALA A 239 -4.03 -13.62 -12.99
CA ALA A 239 -3.21 -13.03 -14.05
C ALA A 239 -3.65 -11.59 -14.38
N GLY A 240 -4.94 -11.36 -14.55
CA GLY A 240 -5.52 -10.04 -14.78
C GLY A 240 -5.28 -9.10 -13.61
N GLY A 241 -5.50 -9.56 -12.37
CA GLY A 241 -5.24 -8.80 -11.15
C GLY A 241 -3.77 -8.39 -11.03
N ALA A 242 -2.83 -9.27 -11.37
CA ALA A 242 -1.42 -8.95 -11.39
C ALA A 242 -1.07 -7.89 -12.46
N LEU A 243 -1.61 -8.05 -13.68
CA LEU A 243 -1.43 -7.10 -14.79
C LEU A 243 -1.97 -5.73 -14.42
N TRP A 244 -3.23 -5.64 -13.99
CA TRP A 244 -3.86 -4.37 -13.64
C TRP A 244 -3.24 -3.74 -12.40
N SER A 245 -2.80 -4.53 -11.41
CA SER A 245 -2.04 -4.01 -10.27
C SER A 245 -0.76 -3.33 -10.75
N TRP A 246 -0.02 -3.95 -11.67
CA TRP A 246 1.14 -3.28 -12.26
C TRP A 246 0.75 -1.96 -12.95
N VAL A 247 -0.32 -1.94 -13.76
CA VAL A 247 -0.79 -0.71 -14.44
C VAL A 247 -1.20 0.39 -13.47
N VAL A 248 -1.95 0.06 -12.40
CA VAL A 248 -2.45 1.02 -11.41
C VAL A 248 -1.32 1.55 -10.52
N PHE A 249 -0.36 0.71 -10.15
CA PHE A 249 0.70 1.08 -9.22
C PHE A 249 1.98 1.60 -9.88
N ARG A 250 2.20 1.42 -11.20
CA ARG A 250 3.44 1.87 -11.89
C ARG A 250 3.69 3.38 -11.73
N ASN A 251 2.66 4.21 -11.78
CA ASN A 251 2.80 5.67 -11.68
C ASN A 251 3.01 6.18 -10.24
N THR A 252 2.78 5.35 -9.22
CA THR A 252 3.11 5.75 -7.84
C THR A 252 4.59 5.64 -7.51
N ARG A 253 5.32 4.78 -8.22
CA ARG A 253 6.75 4.55 -7.98
C ARG A 253 7.62 5.71 -8.46
N THR A 254 7.25 6.32 -9.58
CA THR A 254 7.97 7.47 -10.16
C THR A 254 7.85 8.72 -9.29
N VAL A 255 6.69 8.97 -8.67
CA VAL A 255 6.47 10.13 -7.81
C VAL A 255 7.24 10.01 -6.48
N GLN A 256 7.30 8.82 -5.88
CA GLN A 256 8.09 8.60 -4.66
C GLN A 256 9.61 8.66 -4.92
N ALA A 257 10.08 8.14 -6.06
CA ALA A 257 11.48 8.23 -6.44
C ALA A 257 11.94 9.68 -6.69
N GLY A 258 11.11 10.50 -7.35
CA GLY A 258 11.43 11.92 -7.58
C GLY A 258 11.37 12.80 -6.33
N ILE A 259 10.57 12.43 -5.32
CA ILE A 259 10.58 13.13 -4.02
C ILE A 259 11.80 12.71 -3.19
N ALA A 260 12.23 11.45 -3.26
CA ALA A 260 13.40 10.97 -2.52
C ALA A 260 14.72 11.57 -3.04
N SER A 261 14.85 11.80 -4.35
CA SER A 261 16.01 12.52 -4.92
C SER A 261 16.04 13.98 -4.46
N ASN A 262 14.90 14.68 -4.46
CA ASN A 262 14.84 16.08 -4.04
C ASN A 262 15.08 16.30 -2.53
N VAL A 263 15.01 15.26 -1.70
CA VAL A 263 15.30 15.34 -0.26
C VAL A 263 16.77 14.99 0.04
N SER A 264 17.49 14.37 -0.89
CA SER A 264 18.92 14.06 -0.74
C SER A 264 19.83 15.17 -1.30
N ASP A 265 19.27 16.13 -2.04
CA ASP A 265 19.97 17.30 -2.60
C ASP A 265 19.90 18.56 -1.71
N HIS A 266 19.46 18.44 -0.45
CA HIS A 266 19.39 19.52 0.54
C HIS A 266 19.97 19.08 1.90
#